data_AF-A0AAU5YKQ8-F1
#
_entry.id   AF-A0AAU5YKQ8-F1
#
_cell.length_a   1.000
_cell.length_b   1.000
_cell.length_c   1.000
_cell.angle_alpha   90.00
_cell.angle_beta   90.00
_cell.angle_gamma   90.00
#
_symmetry.space_group_name_H-M   'P 1'
#
loop_
_entity.id
_entity.type
_entity.pdbx_description
1 polymer ?
#
loop_
_entity_poly.entity_id
_entity_poly.type
_entity_poly.pdbx_seq_one_letter_code
_entity_poly.pdbx_strand_id
1 'polypeptide(L)'
;MNSTPEELDGLDELGELARLLPVPPVERGLPSGRHSHHQDVLMQLIDRDRDRDLHEENTGSLSARPARRFLRPALVAGAVAVAAAVVAGLTVGIGGSGQHGDGGGTKTARSGVSSAGEGGRSAVATLGRIAAVAMRTDVEPVDDGQFVYVRSKVAGNEGVFDGPVKLGEPHERRVWFSQRQGPVTDVGLIREHGQDWPIEVGGPDGEDPKDAGYPAGYDRPTYAWLAALPTDPAALLKLLYAGTHVEQGDDKDQEVFDRIGDLISEQIMPSATAAAFYQATARIPGVTEVTDAVDAAGRHGIAIAREDTAQGTRAEWIFDRTTLDYLGERIVFSRDTRRAKAGTVYDTSAVLERAVVDKRGQEPGERRRAGRS
;
A
#
# COMPACT_ATOMS: atom_id res chain seq x y z
N MET A 1 -34.58 -30.59 -25.44
CA MET A 1 -34.28 -29.83 -24.21
C MET A 1 -34.56 -28.38 -24.55
N ASN A 2 -35.75 -27.90 -24.20
CA ASN A 2 -36.17 -26.51 -24.42
C ASN A 2 -35.93 -25.75 -23.12
N SER A 3 -34.90 -24.91 -23.08
CA SER A 3 -34.79 -23.87 -22.04
C SER A 3 -35.90 -22.84 -22.25
N THR A 4 -36.52 -22.40 -21.16
CA THR A 4 -37.62 -21.43 -21.19
C THR A 4 -37.09 -20.01 -21.45
N PRO A 5 -37.91 -19.09 -22.01
CA PRO A 5 -37.48 -17.72 -22.33
C PRO A 5 -36.91 -16.96 -21.14
N GLU A 6 -37.42 -17.18 -19.92
CA GLU A 6 -36.91 -16.59 -18.67
C GLU A 6 -35.50 -17.07 -18.29
N GLU A 7 -35.11 -18.29 -18.72
CA GLU A 7 -33.78 -18.86 -18.45
C GLU A 7 -32.71 -18.27 -19.38
N LEU A 8 -33.12 -17.78 -20.56
CA LEU A 8 -32.25 -17.09 -21.50
C LEU A 8 -32.07 -15.61 -21.13
N ASP A 9 -33.13 -14.97 -20.61
CA ASP A 9 -33.11 -13.57 -20.14
C ASP A 9 -32.17 -13.42 -18.92
N GLY A 10 -32.23 -14.35 -17.96
CA GLY A 10 -31.36 -14.33 -16.79
C GLY A 10 -29.87 -14.61 -17.08
N LEU A 11 -29.56 -15.28 -18.20
CA LEU A 11 -28.17 -15.49 -18.65
C LEU A 11 -27.61 -14.26 -19.38
N ASP A 12 -28.46 -13.53 -20.10
CA ASP A 12 -28.09 -12.27 -20.76
C ASP A 12 -27.90 -11.16 -19.70
N GLU A 13 -28.76 -11.10 -18.68
CA GLU A 13 -28.60 -10.20 -17.54
C GLU A 13 -27.31 -10.50 -16.74
N LEU A 14 -26.96 -11.77 -16.52
CA LEU A 14 -25.68 -12.13 -15.88
C LEU A 14 -24.47 -11.76 -16.74
N GLY A 15 -24.58 -11.88 -18.06
CA GLY A 15 -23.55 -11.43 -19.00
C GLY A 15 -23.41 -9.91 -19.07
N GLU A 16 -24.51 -9.16 -18.99
CA GLU A 16 -24.49 -7.70 -18.89
C GLU A 16 -23.95 -7.22 -17.54
N LEU A 17 -24.31 -7.88 -16.43
CA LEU A 17 -23.77 -7.57 -15.10
C LEU A 17 -22.27 -7.86 -15.02
N ALA A 18 -21.78 -8.94 -15.64
CA ALA A 18 -20.35 -9.24 -15.72
C ALA A 18 -19.56 -8.18 -16.51
N ARG A 19 -20.19 -7.51 -17.49
CA ARG A 19 -19.60 -6.38 -18.24
C ARG A 19 -19.65 -5.04 -17.49
N LEU A 20 -20.52 -4.92 -16.49
CA LEU A 20 -20.64 -3.76 -15.61
C LEU A 20 -19.71 -3.83 -14.39
N LEU A 21 -19.13 -5.00 -14.10
CA LEU A 21 -18.07 -5.10 -13.12
C LEU A 21 -16.79 -4.50 -13.71
N PRO A 22 -16.14 -3.53 -13.04
CA PRO A 22 -14.82 -3.09 -13.45
C PRO A 22 -13.89 -4.31 -13.49
N VAL A 23 -13.09 -4.42 -14.57
CA VAL A 23 -12.01 -5.41 -14.63
C VAL A 23 -11.18 -5.22 -13.37
N PRO A 24 -11.12 -6.19 -12.44
CA PRO A 24 -10.36 -6.00 -11.22
C PRO A 24 -8.90 -5.76 -11.64
N PRO A 25 -8.23 -4.73 -11.08
CA PRO A 25 -6.81 -4.57 -11.31
C PRO A 25 -6.11 -5.89 -10.98
N VAL A 26 -5.09 -6.24 -11.76
CA VAL A 26 -4.37 -7.51 -11.61
C VAL A 26 -3.48 -7.43 -10.35
N GLU A 27 -4.10 -7.48 -9.17
CA GLU A 27 -3.43 -7.65 -7.88
C GLU A 27 -2.90 -9.08 -7.70
N ARG A 28 -3.17 -9.99 -8.67
CA ARG A 28 -2.81 -11.42 -8.65
C ARG A 28 -1.32 -11.70 -8.43
N GLY A 29 -0.45 -10.72 -8.66
CA GLY A 29 1.00 -10.83 -8.50
C GLY A 29 1.54 -10.39 -7.14
N LEU A 30 0.76 -9.73 -6.29
CA LEU A 30 1.23 -9.23 -5.00
C LEU A 30 1.40 -10.38 -3.98
N PRO A 31 2.28 -10.24 -2.97
CA PRO A 31 2.29 -11.11 -1.81
C PRO A 31 0.90 -11.17 -1.15
N SER A 32 0.51 -12.34 -0.63
CA SER A 32 -0.84 -12.58 -0.11
C SER A 32 -1.27 -11.60 0.99
N GLY A 33 -0.38 -11.24 1.91
CA GLY A 33 -0.68 -10.26 2.95
C GLY A 33 -0.85 -8.83 2.43
N ARG A 34 -0.07 -8.43 1.40
CA ARG A 34 -0.22 -7.16 0.68
C ARG A 34 -1.56 -7.09 -0.06
N HIS A 35 -1.88 -8.12 -0.83
CA HIS A 35 -3.20 -8.25 -1.50
C HIS A 35 -4.34 -8.20 -0.48
N SER A 36 -4.23 -8.95 0.63
CA SER A 36 -5.25 -8.96 1.68
C SER A 36 -5.38 -7.59 2.36
N HIS A 37 -4.30 -6.82 2.46
CA HIS A 37 -4.37 -5.45 2.97
C HIS A 37 -5.21 -4.56 2.05
N HIS A 38 -4.91 -4.52 0.75
CA HIS A 38 -5.66 -3.71 -0.21
C HIS A 38 -7.14 -4.11 -0.27
N GLN A 39 -7.42 -5.42 -0.26
CA GLN A 39 -8.78 -5.92 -0.18
C GLN A 39 -9.47 -5.47 1.12
N ASP A 40 -8.81 -5.56 2.28
CA ASP A 40 -9.36 -5.09 3.55
C ASP A 40 -9.65 -3.60 3.55
N VAL A 41 -8.80 -2.79 2.91
CA VAL A 41 -8.97 -1.34 2.77
C VAL A 41 -10.19 -1.06 1.89
N LEU A 42 -10.26 -1.66 0.71
CA LEU A 42 -11.38 -1.49 -0.23
C LEU A 42 -12.72 -1.88 0.40
N MET A 43 -12.78 -3.03 1.08
CA MET A 43 -14.01 -3.48 1.72
C MET A 43 -14.46 -2.54 2.84
N GLN A 44 -13.53 -1.97 3.62
CA GLN A 44 -13.86 -0.96 4.63
C GLN A 44 -14.38 0.34 4.03
N LEU A 45 -13.92 0.74 2.84
CA LEU A 45 -14.44 1.92 2.15
C LEU A 45 -15.88 1.68 1.68
N ILE A 46 -16.13 0.53 1.05
CA ILE A 46 -17.47 0.13 0.60
C ILE A 46 -18.46 0.14 1.78
N ASP A 47 -18.07 -0.41 2.93
CA ASP A 47 -18.92 -0.41 4.13
C ASP A 47 -19.18 1.02 4.65
N ARG A 48 -18.18 1.91 4.64
CA ARG A 48 -18.34 3.32 5.05
C ARG A 48 -19.25 4.11 4.12
N ASP A 49 -19.13 3.91 2.80
CA ASP A 49 -19.98 4.58 1.81
C ASP A 49 -21.42 4.10 1.93
N ARG A 50 -21.64 2.79 2.14
CA ARG A 50 -22.98 2.25 2.45
C ARG A 50 -23.58 2.86 3.71
N ASP A 51 -22.81 2.94 4.79
CA ASP A 51 -23.28 3.56 6.03
C ASP A 51 -23.61 5.05 5.82
N ARG A 52 -22.81 5.78 5.02
CA ARG A 52 -23.07 7.18 4.68
C ARG A 52 -24.36 7.34 3.90
N ASP A 53 -24.58 6.53 2.86
CA ASP A 53 -25.78 6.60 2.02
C ASP A 53 -27.04 6.28 2.85
N LEU A 54 -26.98 5.28 3.73
CA LEU A 54 -28.07 4.98 4.67
C LEU A 54 -28.34 6.14 5.64
N HIS A 55 -27.30 6.84 6.10
CA HIS A 55 -27.45 8.02 6.95
C HIS A 55 -27.99 9.24 6.16
N GLU A 56 -27.62 9.43 4.90
CA GLU A 56 -28.13 10.50 4.04
C GLU A 56 -29.60 10.27 3.63
N GLU A 57 -30.01 9.03 3.34
CA GLU A 57 -31.42 8.70 3.10
C GLU A 57 -32.28 8.92 4.36
N ASN A 58 -31.77 8.54 5.53
CA ASN A 58 -32.51 8.68 6.78
C ASN A 58 -32.57 10.14 7.28
N THR A 59 -31.58 10.97 6.94
CA THR A 59 -31.58 12.41 7.24
C THR A 59 -32.31 13.24 6.18
N GLY A 60 -32.37 12.78 4.92
CA GLY A 60 -33.21 13.33 3.86
C GLY A 60 -34.71 13.21 4.13
N SER A 61 -35.11 12.30 5.02
CA SER A 61 -36.50 12.16 5.51
C SER A 61 -36.89 13.19 6.59
N LEU A 62 -35.92 13.91 7.18
CA LEU A 62 -36.16 14.86 8.27
C LEU A 62 -35.92 16.33 7.90
N SER A 63 -36.34 16.79 6.71
CA SER A 63 -36.79 18.18 6.50
C SER A 63 -37.38 18.44 5.12
N ALA A 64 -38.56 17.90 4.84
CA ALA A 64 -39.48 18.52 3.90
C ALA A 64 -40.56 19.29 4.68
N ARG A 65 -40.17 20.41 5.32
CA ARG A 65 -41.16 21.38 5.80
C ARG A 65 -41.77 22.09 4.58
N PRO A 66 -43.10 22.08 4.40
CA PRO A 66 -43.72 22.70 3.23
C PRO A 66 -43.50 24.22 3.27
N ALA A 67 -42.90 24.74 2.19
CA ALA A 67 -42.66 26.17 2.00
C ALA A 67 -44.00 26.92 1.94
N ARG A 68 -44.40 27.57 3.04
CA ARG A 68 -45.48 28.56 3.04
C ARG A 68 -44.90 29.92 2.64
N ARG A 69 -45.23 30.36 1.42
CA ARG A 69 -45.10 31.75 0.96
C ARG A 69 -45.89 32.69 1.88
N PHE A 70 -45.22 33.60 2.60
CA PHE A 70 -45.81 34.87 3.04
C PHE A 70 -44.74 35.96 3.18
N LEU A 71 -45.20 37.19 3.01
CA LEU A 71 -44.48 38.44 2.72
C LEU A 71 -43.63 38.96 3.90
N ARG A 72 -42.53 39.68 3.57
CA ARG A 72 -41.80 40.60 4.46
C ARG A 72 -42.72 41.77 4.89
N PRO A 73 -42.58 42.39 6.09
CA PRO A 73 -41.45 43.31 6.37
C PRO A 73 -40.94 43.47 7.82
N ALA A 74 -39.75 44.11 7.90
CA ALA A 74 -39.20 45.08 8.88
C ALA A 74 -38.76 44.69 10.31
N LEU A 75 -37.46 44.97 10.57
CA LEU A 75 -36.77 45.60 11.72
C LEU A 75 -37.27 45.37 13.16
N VAL A 76 -36.33 45.06 14.08
CA VAL A 76 -36.02 45.83 15.31
C VAL A 76 -34.78 45.23 16.01
N ALA A 77 -33.92 46.13 16.51
CA ALA A 77 -32.70 45.89 17.28
C ALA A 77 -32.97 45.59 18.76
N GLY A 78 -32.01 44.98 19.46
CA GLY A 78 -32.02 44.90 20.93
C GLY A 78 -30.87 44.09 21.51
N ALA A 79 -29.84 44.77 21.99
CA ALA A 79 -28.75 44.23 22.81
C ALA A 79 -29.13 44.23 24.29
N VAL A 80 -28.69 43.24 25.08
CA VAL A 80 -28.32 43.40 26.51
C VAL A 80 -27.25 42.35 26.88
N ALA A 81 -26.14 42.84 27.42
CA ALA A 81 -25.13 42.08 28.15
C ALA A 81 -25.46 42.08 29.65
N VAL A 82 -25.21 40.98 30.37
CA VAL A 82 -24.97 41.01 31.82
C VAL A 82 -23.90 39.97 32.17
N ALA A 83 -22.80 40.46 32.74
CA ALA A 83 -21.78 39.71 33.43
C ALA A 83 -22.17 39.51 34.91
N ALA A 84 -21.77 38.39 35.51
CA ALA A 84 -21.58 38.29 36.96
C ALA A 84 -20.56 37.20 37.29
N ALA A 85 -19.46 37.63 37.89
CA ALA A 85 -18.43 36.80 38.52
C ALA A 85 -18.84 36.46 39.95
N VAL A 86 -18.48 35.27 40.44
CA VAL A 86 -18.31 35.00 41.88
C VAL A 86 -17.04 34.18 42.10
N VAL A 87 -16.17 34.73 42.94
CA VAL A 87 -14.94 34.17 43.49
C VAL A 87 -15.22 33.67 44.90
N ALA A 88 -14.74 32.46 45.22
CA ALA A 88 -14.32 31.98 46.55
C ALA A 88 -13.71 30.57 46.32
N GLY A 89 -12.50 30.18 46.68
CA GLY A 89 -11.56 30.67 47.69
C GLY A 89 -11.53 29.68 48.86
N LEU A 90 -10.46 28.88 49.00
CA LEU A 90 -9.97 28.10 50.19
C LEU A 90 -9.17 26.88 49.68
N THR A 91 -8.06 26.38 50.22
CA THR A 91 -6.96 26.85 51.09
C THR A 91 -5.84 25.80 50.97
N VAL A 92 -4.60 26.21 51.23
CA VAL A 92 -3.37 25.40 51.24
C VAL A 92 -3.33 24.46 52.46
N GLY A 93 -2.85 23.23 52.25
CA GLY A 93 -2.38 22.33 53.31
C GLY A 93 -0.98 21.79 52.97
N ILE A 94 0.03 22.29 53.67
CA ILE A 94 1.42 21.80 53.64
C ILE A 94 1.63 20.89 54.85
N GLY A 95 2.19 19.71 54.61
CA GLY A 95 2.86 18.83 55.56
C GLY A 95 3.48 17.70 54.73
N GLY A 96 4.75 17.32 54.80
CA GLY A 96 5.74 17.49 55.86
C GLY A 96 6.46 16.14 55.97
N SER A 97 7.60 16.02 55.29
CA SER A 97 8.75 15.14 55.57
C SER A 97 8.54 13.65 55.94
N GLY A 98 9.05 12.77 55.08
CA GLY A 98 9.44 11.40 55.42
C GLY A 98 10.45 10.88 54.39
N GLN A 99 11.74 11.03 54.68
CA GLN A 99 12.86 10.52 53.89
C GLN A 99 13.27 9.14 54.43
N HIS A 100 13.39 8.14 53.54
CA HIS A 100 14.18 6.88 53.53
C HIS A 100 13.71 6.18 52.23
N GLY A 101 14.46 5.73 51.25
CA GLY A 101 15.86 5.39 51.05
C GLY A 101 15.85 4.35 49.92
N ASP A 102 16.67 4.59 48.90
CA ASP A 102 17.14 3.67 47.85
C ASP A 102 16.24 3.20 46.68
N GLY A 103 16.74 3.47 45.47
CA GLY A 103 16.85 2.44 44.43
C GLY A 103 16.14 2.73 43.10
N GLY A 104 16.94 2.93 42.04
CA GLY A 104 16.54 2.56 40.68
C GLY A 104 16.26 3.75 39.74
N GLY A 105 17.21 4.00 38.84
CA GLY A 105 17.08 5.01 37.81
C GLY A 105 15.95 4.74 36.83
N THR A 106 15.32 5.81 36.37
CA THR A 106 14.72 5.87 35.04
C THR A 106 14.82 7.32 34.58
N LYS A 107 15.77 7.57 33.67
CA LYS A 107 15.76 8.77 32.84
C LYS A 107 14.46 8.71 32.04
N THR A 108 13.45 9.41 32.50
CA THR A 108 12.26 9.72 31.70
C THR A 108 12.71 10.70 30.62
N ALA A 109 13.20 10.15 29.51
CA ALA A 109 13.29 10.87 28.26
C ALA A 109 11.85 11.16 27.82
N ARG A 110 11.34 12.33 28.21
CA ARG A 110 10.23 12.96 27.50
C ARG A 110 10.80 13.35 26.13
N SER A 111 10.71 12.46 25.16
CA SER A 111 10.96 12.82 23.76
C SER A 111 9.86 13.78 23.34
N GLY A 112 10.30 14.99 23.01
CA GLY A 112 9.47 16.13 22.72
C GLY A 112 8.62 15.96 21.48
N VAL A 113 7.51 16.68 21.50
CA VAL A 113 6.71 17.07 20.35
C VAL A 113 7.60 17.91 19.42
N SER A 114 8.36 17.24 18.57
CA SER A 114 9.16 17.82 17.46
C SER A 114 9.37 16.81 16.32
N SER A 115 8.66 15.69 16.32
CA SER A 115 9.04 14.47 15.58
C SER A 115 8.60 14.43 14.11
N ALA A 116 7.47 15.03 13.74
CA ALA A 116 6.94 14.93 12.37
C ALA A 116 7.80 15.69 11.34
N GLY A 117 8.18 16.93 11.66
CA GLY A 117 8.99 17.78 10.76
C GLY A 117 10.48 17.40 10.72
N GLU A 118 10.99 16.70 11.73
CA GLU A 118 12.34 16.14 11.73
C GLU A 118 12.40 14.82 10.97
N GLY A 119 11.44 13.92 11.18
CA GLY A 119 11.29 12.68 10.44
C GLY A 119 11.15 12.91 8.93
N GLY A 120 10.36 13.90 8.51
CA GLY A 120 10.23 14.25 7.09
C GLY A 120 11.53 14.79 6.47
N ARG A 121 12.27 15.65 7.18
CA ARG A 121 13.57 16.14 6.70
C ARG A 121 14.60 15.02 6.59
N SER A 122 14.61 14.08 7.54
CA SER A 122 15.48 12.91 7.49
C SER A 122 15.13 12.01 6.30
N ALA A 123 13.84 11.75 6.07
CA ALA A 123 13.37 10.92 4.96
C ALA A 123 13.83 11.47 3.60
N VAL A 124 13.68 12.77 3.37
CA VAL A 124 14.14 13.43 2.14
C VAL A 124 15.64 13.25 1.94
N ALA A 125 16.44 13.44 3.00
CA ALA A 125 17.89 13.26 2.92
C ALA A 125 18.27 11.79 2.67
N THR A 126 17.61 10.84 3.32
CA THR A 126 17.84 9.40 3.15
C THR A 126 17.44 8.93 1.75
N LEU A 127 16.27 9.32 1.25
CA LEU A 127 15.85 9.04 -0.13
C LEU A 127 16.81 9.64 -1.16
N GLY A 128 17.36 10.83 -0.90
CA GLY A 128 18.41 11.42 -1.74
C GLY A 128 19.68 10.57 -1.80
N ARG A 129 20.10 9.94 -0.68
CA ARG A 129 21.23 9.00 -0.65
C ARG A 129 20.90 7.69 -1.35
N ILE A 130 19.73 7.11 -1.10
CA ILE A 130 19.26 5.88 -1.77
C ILE A 130 19.24 6.11 -3.29
N ALA A 131 18.69 7.23 -3.75
CA ALA A 131 18.68 7.58 -5.18
C ALA A 131 20.10 7.72 -5.77
N ALA A 132 21.03 8.30 -5.01
CA ALA A 132 22.42 8.44 -5.46
C ALA A 132 23.15 7.09 -5.56
N VAL A 133 22.85 6.13 -4.67
CA VAL A 133 23.33 4.74 -4.78
C VAL A 133 22.69 4.06 -5.97
N ALA A 134 21.36 4.10 -6.08
CA ALA A 134 20.61 3.48 -7.17
C ALA A 134 21.10 3.91 -8.56
N MET A 135 21.41 5.21 -8.75
CA MET A 135 21.94 5.74 -10.01
C MET A 135 23.33 5.17 -10.38
N ARG A 136 24.11 4.74 -9.39
CA ARG A 136 25.48 4.22 -9.57
C ARG A 136 25.54 2.70 -9.61
N THR A 137 24.47 2.03 -9.18
CA THR A 137 24.35 0.58 -9.25
C THR A 137 24.21 0.17 -10.70
N ASP A 138 25.12 -0.66 -11.18
CA ASP A 138 25.02 -1.27 -12.50
C ASP A 138 23.99 -2.40 -12.46
N VAL A 139 23.07 -2.39 -13.41
CA VAL A 139 21.97 -3.35 -13.50
C VAL A 139 21.94 -3.86 -14.93
N GLU A 140 22.19 -5.17 -15.08
CA GLU A 140 22.10 -5.82 -16.38
C GLU A 140 20.68 -5.62 -16.95
N PRO A 141 20.54 -5.09 -18.17
CA PRO A 141 19.25 -4.98 -18.82
C PRO A 141 18.57 -6.35 -18.95
N VAL A 142 17.24 -6.35 -18.84
CA VAL A 142 16.46 -7.59 -19.00
C VAL A 142 15.84 -7.64 -20.39
N ASP A 143 16.12 -8.71 -21.12
CA ASP A 143 15.64 -8.90 -22.48
C ASP A 143 14.16 -9.33 -22.53
N ASP A 144 13.50 -9.06 -23.66
CA ASP A 144 12.09 -9.36 -23.92
C ASP A 144 11.70 -10.83 -23.68
N GLY A 145 12.59 -11.76 -24.02
CA GLY A 145 12.35 -13.20 -23.88
C GLY A 145 12.63 -13.76 -22.48
N GLN A 146 13.06 -12.93 -21.53
CA GLN A 146 13.51 -13.37 -20.21
C GLN A 146 12.44 -13.16 -19.14
N PHE A 147 12.76 -13.61 -17.93
CA PHE A 147 11.96 -13.48 -16.74
C PHE A 147 12.77 -12.80 -15.64
N VAL A 148 12.12 -11.91 -14.90
CA VAL A 148 12.62 -11.43 -13.62
C VAL A 148 12.23 -12.45 -12.56
N TYR A 149 13.23 -13.03 -11.91
CA TYR A 149 13.07 -13.90 -10.75
C TYR A 149 13.25 -13.10 -9.46
N VAL A 150 12.33 -13.26 -8.52
CA VAL A 150 12.50 -12.74 -7.15
C VAL A 150 12.23 -13.85 -6.16
N ARG A 151 13.13 -14.01 -5.19
CA ARG A 151 12.93 -14.85 -4.02
C ARG A 151 12.80 -13.96 -2.80
N SER A 152 11.72 -14.16 -2.06
CA SER A 152 11.41 -13.40 -0.87
C SER A 152 10.99 -14.33 0.28
N LYS A 153 11.07 -13.81 1.49
CA LYS A 153 10.43 -14.37 2.67
C LYS A 153 9.27 -13.46 3.04
N VAL A 154 8.08 -14.00 3.22
CA VAL A 154 6.86 -13.22 3.43
C VAL A 154 6.05 -13.77 4.60
N ALA A 155 5.31 -12.90 5.28
CA ALA A 155 4.29 -13.26 6.26
C ALA A 155 3.18 -12.21 6.24
N GLY A 156 1.94 -12.66 6.09
CA GLY A 156 0.75 -11.81 6.00
C GLY A 156 -0.25 -12.08 7.12
N ASN A 157 -1.26 -11.24 7.22
CA ASN A 157 -2.39 -11.45 8.12
C ASN A 157 -3.25 -12.65 7.66
N GLU A 158 -3.38 -13.66 8.51
CA GLU A 158 -4.28 -14.82 8.37
C GLU A 158 -5.54 -14.69 9.25
N GLY A 159 -5.74 -13.52 9.87
CA GLY A 159 -6.97 -13.18 10.57
C GLY A 159 -8.15 -13.04 9.62
N VAL A 160 -9.37 -13.21 10.13
CA VAL A 160 -10.59 -12.94 9.34
C VAL A 160 -10.73 -11.44 9.07
N PHE A 161 -11.40 -11.10 7.96
CA PHE A 161 -11.74 -9.71 7.63
C PHE A 161 -12.32 -9.00 8.85
N ASP A 162 -11.78 -7.81 9.13
CA ASP A 162 -12.22 -6.93 10.21
C ASP A 162 -12.03 -7.47 11.66
N GLY A 163 -11.49 -8.68 11.80
CA GLY A 163 -11.14 -9.31 13.06
C GLY A 163 -9.75 -8.95 13.58
N PRO A 164 -9.36 -9.54 14.73
CA PRO A 164 -8.01 -9.42 15.27
C PRO A 164 -6.97 -9.94 14.28
N VAL A 165 -5.87 -9.21 14.14
CA VAL A 165 -4.75 -9.60 13.26
C VAL A 165 -4.06 -10.83 13.81
N LYS A 166 -3.75 -11.76 12.91
CA LYS A 166 -2.96 -12.96 13.20
C LYS A 166 -1.90 -13.08 12.12
N LEU A 167 -0.68 -12.65 12.40
CA LEU A 167 0.42 -12.78 11.45
C LEU A 167 0.73 -14.27 11.26
N GLY A 168 0.70 -14.73 10.00
CA GLY A 168 1.04 -16.09 9.62
C GLY A 168 2.52 -16.42 9.85
N GLU A 169 2.85 -17.70 9.71
CA GLU A 169 4.24 -18.14 9.79
C GLU A 169 5.02 -17.68 8.54
N PRO A 170 6.20 -17.08 8.71
CA PRO A 170 7.01 -16.66 7.57
C PRO A 170 7.41 -17.83 6.67
N HIS A 171 7.19 -17.70 5.37
CA HIS A 171 7.50 -18.72 4.37
C HIS A 171 8.21 -18.12 3.16
N GLU A 172 8.81 -18.97 2.33
CA GLU A 172 9.43 -18.54 1.09
C GLU A 172 8.40 -18.36 -0.02
N ARG A 173 8.56 -17.27 -0.76
CA ARG A 173 7.90 -16.94 -2.01
C ARG A 173 8.94 -16.84 -3.11
N ARG A 174 8.64 -17.42 -4.27
CA ARG A 174 9.42 -17.25 -5.49
C ARG A 174 8.49 -16.78 -6.59
N VAL A 175 8.88 -15.78 -7.35
CA VAL A 175 8.10 -15.27 -8.48
C VAL A 175 8.95 -15.19 -9.74
N TRP A 176 8.32 -15.38 -10.89
CA TRP A 176 8.91 -15.21 -12.22
C TRP A 176 7.98 -14.35 -13.07
N PHE A 177 8.37 -13.11 -13.37
CA PHE A 177 7.59 -12.20 -14.20
C PHE A 177 8.13 -12.13 -15.63
N SER A 178 7.26 -12.39 -16.61
CA SER A 178 7.61 -12.30 -18.04
C SER A 178 7.95 -10.87 -18.42
N GLN A 179 9.08 -10.70 -19.12
CA GLN A 179 9.55 -9.38 -19.59
C GLN A 179 9.15 -9.07 -21.03
N ARG A 180 8.27 -9.87 -21.61
CA ARG A 180 7.73 -9.61 -22.96
C ARG A 180 7.07 -8.23 -23.00
N GLN A 181 7.47 -7.42 -23.96
CA GLN A 181 7.02 -6.04 -24.15
C GLN A 181 5.59 -5.99 -24.67
N GLY A 182 5.27 -6.91 -25.59
CA GLY A 182 3.91 -7.05 -26.12
C GLY A 182 2.92 -7.57 -25.08
N PRO A 183 1.60 -7.47 -25.34
CA PRO A 183 0.58 -8.03 -24.49
C PRO A 183 0.76 -9.54 -24.27
N VAL A 184 0.52 -10.03 -23.06
CA VAL A 184 0.64 -11.45 -22.70
C VAL A 184 -0.52 -11.91 -21.83
N THR A 185 -0.96 -13.16 -22.02
CA THR A 185 -1.88 -13.83 -21.10
C THR A 185 -1.14 -14.55 -19.97
N ASP A 186 0.02 -15.12 -20.29
CA ASP A 186 0.95 -15.70 -19.32
C ASP A 186 1.88 -14.60 -18.78
N VAL A 187 1.53 -14.07 -17.61
CA VAL A 187 2.26 -12.97 -16.95
C VAL A 187 3.42 -13.51 -16.14
N GLY A 188 3.27 -14.69 -15.54
CA GLY A 188 4.29 -15.23 -14.67
C GLY A 188 3.90 -16.48 -13.90
N LEU A 189 4.71 -16.77 -12.88
CA LEU A 189 4.52 -17.90 -11.98
C LEU A 189 4.86 -17.46 -10.56
N ILE A 190 4.04 -17.89 -9.60
CA ILE A 190 4.34 -17.84 -8.16
C ILE A 190 4.60 -19.27 -7.69
N ARG A 191 5.64 -19.48 -6.88
CA ARG A 191 5.88 -20.73 -6.16
C ARG A 191 5.95 -20.45 -4.67
N GLU A 192 5.00 -21.00 -3.93
CA GLU A 192 4.81 -20.83 -2.49
C GLU A 192 4.26 -22.13 -1.89
N HIS A 193 4.64 -22.44 -0.64
CA HIS A 193 4.20 -23.67 0.05
C HIS A 193 4.41 -24.97 -0.76
N GLY A 194 5.42 -24.99 -1.64
CA GLY A 194 5.71 -26.12 -2.53
C GLY A 194 4.72 -26.29 -3.69
N GLN A 195 3.87 -25.30 -3.94
CA GLN A 195 2.87 -25.28 -5.01
C GLN A 195 3.18 -24.18 -6.02
N ASP A 196 2.83 -24.45 -7.29
CA ASP A 196 2.99 -23.54 -8.42
C ASP A 196 1.64 -22.92 -8.78
N TRP A 197 1.60 -21.60 -8.80
CA TRP A 197 0.43 -20.78 -9.12
C TRP A 197 0.73 -19.92 -10.35
N PRO A 198 0.24 -20.30 -11.54
CA PRO A 198 0.37 -19.49 -12.73
C PRO A 198 -0.32 -18.12 -12.54
N ILE A 199 0.36 -17.05 -12.96
CA ILE A 199 -0.24 -15.72 -13.05
C ILE A 199 -0.72 -15.57 -14.49
N GLU A 200 -1.99 -15.92 -14.71
CA GLU A 200 -2.63 -15.84 -16.01
C GLU A 200 -3.72 -14.77 -16.00
N VAL A 201 -3.81 -13.99 -17.08
CA VAL A 201 -4.93 -13.09 -17.34
C VAL A 201 -5.98 -13.86 -18.14
N GLY A 202 -7.19 -13.94 -17.59
CA GLY A 202 -8.36 -14.40 -18.30
C GLY A 202 -9.00 -13.24 -19.05
N GLY A 203 -9.41 -13.45 -20.30
CA GLY A 203 -10.27 -12.51 -21.00
C GLY A 203 -11.71 -12.59 -20.47
N PRO A 204 -12.53 -11.55 -20.71
CA PRO A 204 -13.99 -11.66 -20.56
C PRO A 204 -14.53 -12.90 -21.28
N ASP A 205 -15.58 -13.50 -20.72
CA ASP A 205 -16.24 -14.65 -21.34
C ASP A 205 -16.64 -14.32 -22.80
N GLY A 206 -16.04 -15.03 -23.76
CA GLY A 206 -16.31 -14.88 -25.19
C GLY A 206 -15.25 -14.14 -26.02
N GLU A 207 -14.20 -13.57 -25.41
CA GLU A 207 -13.04 -13.07 -26.15
C GLU A 207 -12.06 -14.19 -26.53
N ASP A 208 -11.41 -14.10 -27.70
CA ASP A 208 -10.28 -14.98 -28.03
C ASP A 208 -9.17 -14.70 -27.00
N PRO A 209 -8.63 -15.72 -26.30
CA PRO A 209 -7.52 -15.53 -25.36
C PRO A 209 -6.32 -14.78 -25.95
N LYS A 210 -6.17 -14.73 -27.28
CA LYS A 210 -5.12 -13.94 -27.94
C LYS A 210 -5.34 -12.43 -27.88
N ASP A 211 -6.59 -11.99 -27.79
CA ASP A 211 -6.98 -10.58 -27.69
C ASP A 211 -7.04 -10.12 -26.22
N ALA A 212 -7.08 -11.06 -25.27
CA ALA A 212 -7.06 -10.84 -23.83
C ALA A 212 -5.65 -10.57 -23.24
N GLY A 213 -4.65 -10.32 -24.09
CA GLY A 213 -3.28 -10.08 -23.65
C GLY A 213 -3.18 -8.82 -22.79
N TYR A 214 -2.57 -8.94 -21.61
CA TYR A 214 -2.37 -7.82 -20.71
C TYR A 214 -1.12 -7.00 -21.12
N PRO A 215 -1.24 -5.69 -21.39
CA PRO A 215 -0.12 -4.87 -21.85
C PRO A 215 0.91 -4.63 -20.74
N ALA A 216 2.10 -4.15 -21.09
CA ALA A 216 3.07 -3.70 -20.09
C ALA A 216 2.54 -2.40 -19.44
N GLY A 217 2.69 -2.26 -18.13
CA GLY A 217 2.09 -1.17 -17.38
C GLY A 217 2.31 -1.28 -15.89
N TYR A 218 1.53 -0.52 -15.10
CA TYR A 218 1.64 -0.54 -13.65
C TYR A 218 1.33 -1.89 -13.02
N ASP A 219 0.37 -2.65 -13.56
CA ASP A 219 0.00 -3.97 -13.04
C ASP A 219 0.74 -5.12 -13.75
N ARG A 220 1.55 -4.78 -14.78
CA ARG A 220 2.50 -5.71 -15.41
C ARG A 220 3.80 -4.97 -15.78
N PRO A 221 4.59 -4.58 -14.78
CA PRO A 221 5.81 -3.85 -15.04
C PRO A 221 6.82 -4.74 -15.75
N THR A 222 7.40 -4.23 -16.83
CA THR A 222 8.57 -4.84 -17.50
C THR A 222 9.76 -3.91 -17.42
N TYR A 223 10.97 -4.44 -17.52
CA TYR A 223 12.20 -3.64 -17.54
C TYR A 223 12.16 -2.57 -18.65
N ALA A 224 11.72 -2.95 -19.85
CA ALA A 224 11.58 -2.03 -20.98
C ALA A 224 10.54 -0.92 -20.71
N TRP A 225 9.41 -1.25 -20.10
CA TRP A 225 8.40 -0.25 -19.72
C TRP A 225 8.92 0.69 -18.62
N LEU A 226 9.56 0.15 -17.58
CA LEU A 226 10.21 0.93 -16.53
C LEU A 226 11.30 1.86 -17.09
N ALA A 227 12.06 1.40 -18.09
CA ALA A 227 13.09 2.20 -18.76
C ALA A 227 12.51 3.33 -19.62
N ALA A 228 11.27 3.19 -20.08
CA ALA A 228 10.58 4.22 -20.87
C ALA A 228 9.92 5.30 -20.01
N LEU A 229 9.85 5.12 -18.68
CA LEU A 229 9.28 6.12 -17.77
C LEU A 229 10.14 7.40 -17.72
N PRO A 230 9.54 8.57 -17.45
CA PRO A 230 10.30 9.79 -17.19
C PRO A 230 11.26 9.61 -16.01
N THR A 231 12.51 10.04 -16.16
CA THR A 231 13.51 10.03 -15.08
C THR A 231 13.65 11.37 -14.38
N ASP A 232 12.92 12.40 -14.82
CA ASP A 232 12.71 13.62 -14.03
C ASP A 232 11.74 13.32 -12.86
N PRO A 233 12.14 13.54 -11.59
CA PRO A 233 11.32 13.14 -10.45
C PRO A 233 9.95 13.83 -10.39
N ALA A 234 9.83 15.07 -10.86
CA ALA A 234 8.56 15.79 -10.82
C ALA A 234 7.61 15.30 -11.92
N ALA A 235 8.12 15.05 -13.12
CA ALA A 235 7.37 14.45 -14.22
C ALA A 235 6.93 13.02 -13.90
N LEU A 236 7.82 12.21 -13.31
CA LEU A 236 7.51 10.85 -12.87
C LEU A 236 6.43 10.86 -11.80
N LEU A 237 6.55 11.72 -10.78
CA LEU A 237 5.54 11.84 -9.74
C LEU A 237 4.18 12.22 -10.33
N LYS A 238 4.13 13.22 -11.21
CA LYS A 238 2.89 13.61 -11.88
C LYS A 238 2.25 12.44 -12.64
N LEU A 239 3.06 11.66 -13.34
CA LEU A 239 2.62 10.46 -14.06
C LEU A 239 2.08 9.40 -13.11
N LEU A 240 2.73 9.14 -11.98
CA LEU A 240 2.26 8.21 -10.94
C LEU A 240 0.92 8.65 -10.35
N TYR A 241 0.76 9.93 -9.98
CA TYR A 241 -0.52 10.45 -9.46
C TYR A 241 -1.66 10.30 -10.47
N ALA A 242 -1.38 10.49 -11.75
CA ALA A 242 -2.37 10.34 -12.81
C ALA A 242 -2.71 8.86 -13.09
N GLY A 243 -1.73 7.96 -12.95
CA GLY A 243 -1.88 6.52 -13.21
C GLY A 243 -2.43 5.70 -12.04
N THR A 244 -2.30 6.21 -10.81
CA THR A 244 -2.92 5.59 -9.63
C THR A 244 -4.43 5.82 -9.67
N HIS A 245 -5.24 4.78 -9.55
CA HIS A 245 -6.68 4.92 -9.29
C HIS A 245 -6.91 5.09 -7.78
N VAL A 246 -7.96 5.80 -7.39
CA VAL A 246 -8.35 5.94 -5.97
C VAL A 246 -9.85 5.86 -5.85
N GLU A 247 -10.32 5.11 -4.86
CA GLU A 247 -11.73 5.12 -4.51
C GLU A 247 -12.09 6.37 -3.70
N GLN A 248 -13.38 6.66 -3.60
CA GLN A 248 -13.81 7.81 -2.79
C GLN A 248 -13.43 7.59 -1.32
N GLY A 249 -12.75 8.58 -0.74
CA GLY A 249 -12.33 8.55 0.66
C GLY A 249 -10.90 8.05 0.89
N ASP A 250 -10.22 7.57 -0.15
CA ASP A 250 -8.81 7.18 -0.06
C ASP A 250 -7.87 8.37 -0.06
N ASP A 251 -6.77 8.19 0.68
CA ASP A 251 -5.65 9.12 0.67
C ASP A 251 -4.81 8.89 -0.59
N LYS A 252 -4.96 9.76 -1.58
CA LYS A 252 -4.24 9.69 -2.85
C LYS A 252 -2.73 9.58 -2.69
N ASP A 253 -2.17 10.29 -1.72
CA ASP A 253 -0.73 10.29 -1.47
C ASP A 253 -0.30 8.93 -0.89
N GLN A 254 -1.17 8.24 -0.14
CA GLN A 254 -0.94 6.88 0.34
C GLN A 254 -0.92 5.88 -0.81
N GLU A 255 -1.93 5.94 -1.68
CA GLU A 255 -2.06 5.02 -2.82
C GLU A 255 -0.91 5.19 -3.82
N VAL A 256 -0.43 6.42 -4.02
CA VAL A 256 0.78 6.66 -4.83
C VAL A 256 2.02 6.13 -4.13
N PHE A 257 2.14 6.28 -2.81
CA PHE A 257 3.23 5.68 -2.06
C PHE A 257 3.20 4.17 -2.25
N ASP A 258 2.10 3.49 -1.91
CA ASP A 258 1.97 2.04 -2.02
C ASP A 258 2.24 1.51 -3.43
N ARG A 259 1.72 2.18 -4.47
CA ARG A 259 2.01 1.81 -5.86
C ARG A 259 3.50 1.86 -6.20
N ILE A 260 4.24 2.84 -5.68
CA ILE A 260 5.70 2.87 -5.86
C ILE A 260 6.34 1.68 -5.14
N GLY A 261 5.88 1.36 -3.92
CA GLY A 261 6.32 0.19 -3.14
C GLY A 261 6.21 -1.10 -3.95
N ASP A 262 5.06 -1.32 -4.57
CA ASP A 262 4.79 -2.51 -5.39
C ASP A 262 5.72 -2.58 -6.62
N LEU A 263 6.04 -1.43 -7.23
CA LEU A 263 6.95 -1.37 -8.38
C LEU A 263 8.41 -1.61 -8.01
N ILE A 264 8.84 -1.26 -6.79
CA ILE A 264 10.23 -1.42 -6.35
C ILE A 264 10.48 -2.78 -5.67
N SER A 265 9.44 -3.44 -5.15
CA SER A 265 9.58 -4.62 -4.30
C SER A 265 9.94 -5.89 -5.08
N GLU A 266 9.26 -6.20 -6.18
CA GLU A 266 9.45 -7.47 -6.91
C GLU A 266 10.00 -7.31 -8.34
N GLN A 267 10.68 -6.18 -8.62
CA GLN A 267 11.23 -5.88 -9.96
C GLN A 267 12.74 -5.66 -9.98
N ILE A 268 13.34 -5.82 -11.16
CA ILE A 268 14.67 -5.28 -11.48
C ILE A 268 14.44 -3.93 -12.17
N MET A 269 14.88 -2.84 -11.53
CA MET A 269 14.70 -1.49 -12.05
C MET A 269 15.94 -0.99 -12.79
N PRO A 270 15.78 -0.32 -13.95
CA PRO A 270 16.85 0.49 -14.52
C PRO A 270 17.34 1.54 -13.51
N SER A 271 18.65 1.74 -13.42
CA SER A 271 19.29 2.58 -12.39
C SER A 271 18.75 4.02 -12.33
N ALA A 272 18.55 4.63 -13.50
CA ALA A 272 18.01 5.99 -13.60
C ALA A 272 16.54 6.06 -13.17
N THR A 273 15.76 5.04 -13.51
CA THR A 273 14.35 4.92 -13.12
C THR A 273 14.24 4.73 -11.60
N ALA A 274 15.03 3.82 -11.00
CA ALA A 274 15.07 3.59 -9.56
C ALA A 274 15.41 4.88 -8.79
N ALA A 275 16.45 5.60 -9.23
CA ALA A 275 16.82 6.88 -8.63
C ALA A 275 15.69 7.92 -8.72
N ALA A 276 14.99 8.00 -9.86
CA ALA A 276 13.87 8.90 -10.04
C ALA A 276 12.68 8.53 -9.13
N PHE A 277 12.37 7.24 -8.95
CA PHE A 277 11.33 6.79 -8.02
C PHE A 277 11.62 7.26 -6.59
N TYR A 278 12.83 7.02 -6.06
CA TYR A 278 13.19 7.45 -4.71
C TYR A 278 13.16 8.99 -4.55
N GLN A 279 13.59 9.74 -5.56
CA GLN A 279 13.50 11.20 -5.56
C GLN A 279 12.05 11.71 -5.67
N ALA A 280 11.19 10.99 -6.38
CA ALA A 280 9.76 11.29 -6.49
C ALA A 280 9.05 11.00 -5.15
N THR A 281 9.37 9.88 -4.48
CA THR A 281 8.85 9.55 -3.15
C THR A 281 9.15 10.66 -2.13
N ALA A 282 10.34 11.27 -2.20
CA ALA A 282 10.73 12.35 -1.28
C ALA A 282 9.82 13.61 -1.38
N ARG A 283 9.02 13.71 -2.44
CA ARG A 283 8.08 14.81 -2.69
C ARG A 283 6.65 14.46 -2.28
N ILE A 284 6.38 13.22 -1.91
CA ILE A 284 5.05 12.79 -1.44
C ILE A 284 4.84 13.34 -0.02
N PRO A 285 3.73 14.06 0.24
CA PRO A 285 3.41 14.53 1.58
C PRO A 285 3.27 13.36 2.58
N GLY A 286 3.74 13.58 3.81
CA GLY A 286 3.62 12.61 4.90
C GLY A 286 4.70 11.51 4.93
N VAL A 287 5.64 11.51 3.98
CA VAL A 287 6.79 10.60 4.01
C VAL A 287 7.73 10.95 5.17
N THR A 288 8.08 9.93 5.94
CA THR A 288 8.91 10.02 7.15
C THR A 288 9.96 8.93 7.18
N GLU A 289 10.97 9.09 8.04
CA GLU A 289 11.99 8.08 8.28
C GLU A 289 11.76 7.40 9.63
N VAL A 290 11.88 6.07 9.64
CA VAL A 290 11.94 5.25 10.84
C VAL A 290 13.36 4.69 10.96
N THR A 291 14.07 5.06 12.03
CA THR A 291 15.50 4.78 12.17
C THR A 291 15.86 3.32 12.40
N ASP A 292 14.88 2.48 12.77
CA ASP A 292 15.04 1.04 12.96
C ASP A 292 13.75 0.29 12.62
N ALA A 293 13.82 -0.51 11.56
CA ALA A 293 12.77 -1.43 11.15
C ALA A 293 13.38 -2.80 10.86
N VAL A 294 12.58 -3.85 11.03
CA VAL A 294 13.01 -5.24 10.87
C VAL A 294 12.17 -5.90 9.78
N ASP A 295 12.83 -6.47 8.78
CA ASP A 295 12.19 -7.19 7.69
C ASP A 295 11.80 -8.64 8.09
N ALA A 296 11.13 -9.37 7.19
CA ALA A 296 10.71 -10.75 7.45
C ALA A 296 11.88 -11.75 7.65
N ALA A 297 13.11 -11.37 7.27
CA ALA A 297 14.32 -12.16 7.48
C ALA A 297 15.04 -11.82 8.80
N GLY A 298 14.55 -10.82 9.56
CA GLY A 298 15.16 -10.37 10.81
C GLY A 298 16.31 -9.36 10.61
N ARG A 299 16.48 -8.81 9.41
CA ARG A 299 17.50 -7.81 9.11
C ARG A 299 17.01 -6.43 9.55
N HIS A 300 17.86 -5.71 10.28
CA HIS A 300 17.57 -4.35 10.72
C HIS A 300 17.98 -3.32 9.67
N GLY A 301 17.09 -2.38 9.38
CA GLY A 301 17.28 -1.34 8.38
C GLY A 301 16.77 0.03 8.83
N ILE A 302 16.96 1.02 7.95
CA ILE A 302 16.25 2.30 8.02
C ILE A 302 15.02 2.17 7.13
N ALA A 303 13.86 2.60 7.62
CA ALA A 303 12.64 2.58 6.83
C ALA A 303 12.21 3.96 6.35
N ILE A 304 11.76 4.03 5.10
CA ILE A 304 10.97 5.13 4.58
C ILE A 304 9.51 4.76 4.74
N ALA A 305 8.74 5.61 5.41
CA ALA A 305 7.42 5.26 5.88
C ALA A 305 6.38 6.33 5.54
N ARG A 306 5.15 5.91 5.30
CA ARG A 306 3.99 6.78 5.20
C ARG A 306 2.82 6.24 6.01
N GLU A 307 2.20 7.13 6.75
CA GLU A 307 1.09 6.85 7.64
C GLU A 307 -0.23 6.87 6.86
N ASP A 308 -0.98 5.77 6.91
CA ASP A 308 -2.39 5.74 6.53
C ASP A 308 -3.24 6.03 7.79
N THR A 309 -3.60 7.29 7.94
CA THR A 309 -4.37 7.74 9.12
C THR A 309 -5.78 7.14 9.17
N ALA A 310 -6.38 6.86 8.00
CA ALA A 310 -7.72 6.31 7.89
C ALA A 310 -7.73 4.85 8.40
N GLN A 311 -6.73 4.06 8.00
CA GLN A 311 -6.58 2.67 8.42
C GLN A 311 -5.91 2.53 9.80
N GLY A 312 -5.20 3.56 10.26
CA GLY A 312 -4.39 3.47 11.49
C GLY A 312 -3.21 2.52 11.32
N THR A 313 -2.67 2.47 10.11
CA THR A 313 -1.52 1.67 9.72
C THR A 313 -0.42 2.57 9.15
N ARG A 314 0.78 2.01 9.01
CA ARG A 314 1.94 2.65 8.41
C ARG A 314 2.64 1.65 7.52
N ALA A 315 2.80 2.00 6.25
CA ALA A 315 3.64 1.28 5.31
C ALA A 315 5.10 1.70 5.53
N GLU A 316 6.02 0.73 5.52
CA GLU A 316 7.44 0.94 5.78
C GLU A 316 8.29 0.17 4.76
N TRP A 317 9.08 0.87 3.94
CA TRP A 317 10.08 0.28 3.04
C TRP A 317 11.43 0.26 3.72
N ILE A 318 12.00 -0.92 3.90
CA ILE A 318 13.17 -1.16 4.73
C ILE A 318 14.40 -1.24 3.83
N PHE A 319 15.41 -0.44 4.13
CA PHE A 319 16.69 -0.39 3.42
C PHE A 319 17.85 -0.75 4.36
N ASP A 320 18.88 -1.39 3.82
CA ASP A 320 20.11 -1.67 4.56
C ASP A 320 20.75 -0.36 5.03
N ARG A 321 21.21 -0.31 6.27
CA ARG A 321 21.77 0.92 6.87
C ARG A 321 23.06 1.39 6.19
N THR A 322 23.79 0.46 5.58
CA THR A 322 25.13 0.66 5.04
C THR A 322 25.10 0.75 3.53
N THR A 323 24.50 -0.25 2.87
CA THR A 323 24.47 -0.33 1.41
C THR A 323 23.32 0.48 0.81
N LEU A 324 22.28 0.78 1.61
CA LEU A 324 21.03 1.39 1.16
C LEU A 324 20.26 0.53 0.13
N ASP A 325 20.57 -0.77 0.07
CA ASP A 325 19.81 -1.72 -0.74
C ASP A 325 18.44 -1.95 -0.12
N TYR A 326 17.43 -2.11 -0.98
CA TYR A 326 16.08 -2.48 -0.55
C TYR A 326 16.08 -3.89 0.04
N LEU A 327 15.69 -4.01 1.31
CA LEU A 327 15.63 -5.28 2.04
C LEU A 327 14.23 -5.91 1.98
N GLY A 328 13.18 -5.11 2.00
CA GLY A 328 11.79 -5.57 2.09
C GLY A 328 10.87 -4.46 2.57
N GLU A 329 9.67 -4.83 2.94
CA GLU A 329 8.68 -3.88 3.46
C GLU A 329 7.85 -4.51 4.57
N ARG A 330 7.09 -3.68 5.27
CA ARG A 330 6.05 -4.13 6.19
C ARG A 330 4.95 -3.10 6.32
N ILE A 331 3.77 -3.58 6.72
CA ILE A 331 2.66 -2.76 7.16
C ILE A 331 2.47 -3.00 8.65
N VAL A 332 2.49 -1.92 9.45
CA VAL A 332 2.33 -1.99 10.91
C VAL A 332 1.18 -1.13 11.37
N PHE A 333 0.52 -1.49 12.46
CA PHE A 333 -0.44 -0.61 13.11
C PHE A 333 0.30 0.56 13.74
N SER A 334 -0.12 1.78 13.43
CA SER A 334 0.49 3.00 13.95
C SER A 334 -0.15 3.47 15.25
N ARG A 335 -1.38 3.02 15.52
CA ARG A 335 -2.17 3.31 16.72
C ARG A 335 -2.93 2.08 17.18
N ASP A 336 -3.42 2.14 18.42
CA ASP A 336 -4.35 1.14 18.93
C ASP A 336 -5.66 1.18 18.13
N THR A 337 -6.09 0.01 17.68
CA THR A 337 -7.39 -0.21 17.04
C THR A 337 -8.09 -1.38 17.74
N ARG A 338 -9.33 -1.69 17.30
CA ARG A 338 -10.00 -2.93 17.74
C ARG A 338 -9.32 -4.19 17.19
N ARG A 339 -8.57 -4.08 16.09
CA ARG A 339 -7.94 -5.22 15.40
C ARG A 339 -6.58 -5.57 16.00
N ALA A 340 -5.82 -4.56 16.41
CA ALA A 340 -4.47 -4.74 16.92
C ALA A 340 -3.97 -3.53 17.73
N LYS A 341 -2.87 -3.73 18.46
CA LYS A 341 -2.15 -2.68 19.19
C LYS A 341 -1.18 -1.96 18.26
N ALA A 342 -0.82 -0.72 18.61
CA ALA A 342 0.26 -0.02 17.92
C ALA A 342 1.54 -0.87 17.91
N GLY A 343 2.22 -0.94 16.76
CA GLY A 343 3.40 -1.74 16.52
C GLY A 343 3.15 -3.19 16.10
N THR A 344 1.90 -3.68 16.11
CA THR A 344 1.57 -5.00 15.54
C THR A 344 1.79 -4.99 14.02
N VAL A 345 2.44 -6.02 13.50
CA VAL A 345 2.67 -6.21 12.05
C VAL A 345 1.44 -6.84 11.42
N TYR A 346 0.98 -6.25 10.32
CA TYR A 346 -0.10 -6.78 9.47
C TYR A 346 0.46 -7.63 8.32
N ASP A 347 1.52 -7.14 7.68
CA ASP A 347 2.20 -7.78 6.55
C ASP A 347 3.69 -7.46 6.61
N THR A 348 4.54 -8.39 6.18
CA THR A 348 5.99 -8.18 6.12
C THR A 348 6.63 -9.05 5.04
N SER A 349 7.64 -8.48 4.38
CA SER A 349 8.44 -9.16 3.37
C SER A 349 9.93 -8.89 3.56
N ALA A 350 10.75 -9.77 2.99
CA ALA A 350 12.18 -9.61 2.86
C ALA A 350 12.61 -10.16 1.49
N VAL A 351 13.14 -9.31 0.62
CA VAL A 351 13.75 -9.71 -0.64
C VAL A 351 15.10 -10.35 -0.32
N LEU A 352 15.24 -11.61 -0.72
CA LEU A 352 16.44 -12.42 -0.50
C LEU A 352 17.31 -12.44 -1.75
N GLU A 353 16.70 -12.41 -2.93
CA GLU A 353 17.40 -12.51 -4.20
C GLU A 353 16.55 -11.95 -5.35
N ARG A 354 17.21 -11.27 -6.29
CA ARG A 354 16.65 -10.90 -7.59
C ARG A 354 17.61 -11.37 -8.67
N ALA A 355 17.09 -11.93 -9.76
CA ALA A 355 17.89 -12.42 -10.87
C ALA A 355 17.12 -12.36 -12.20
N VAL A 356 17.86 -12.49 -13.28
CA VAL A 356 17.31 -12.68 -14.63
C VAL A 356 17.48 -14.14 -15.01
N VAL A 357 16.41 -14.75 -15.52
CA VAL A 357 16.43 -16.14 -15.99
C VAL A 357 15.76 -16.27 -17.36
N ASP A 358 16.15 -17.29 -18.13
CA ASP A 358 15.69 -17.48 -19.50
C ASP A 358 14.32 -18.18 -19.58
N LYS A 359 13.86 -18.80 -18.49
CA LYS A 359 12.64 -19.60 -18.47
C LYS A 359 11.84 -19.38 -17.19
N ARG A 360 10.51 -19.36 -17.34
CA ARG A 360 9.56 -19.43 -16.23
C ARG A 360 9.85 -20.65 -15.36
N GLY A 361 9.89 -20.46 -14.04
CA GLY A 361 10.11 -21.53 -13.06
C GLY A 361 11.56 -22.02 -12.92
N GLN A 362 12.50 -21.46 -13.68
CA GLN A 362 13.94 -21.75 -13.56
C GLN A 362 14.55 -20.99 -12.40
N GLU A 363 15.30 -21.67 -11.54
CA GLU A 363 16.04 -20.98 -10.47
C GLU A 363 17.40 -20.45 -10.97
N PRO A 364 17.91 -19.34 -10.39
CA PRO A 364 19.23 -18.82 -10.72
C PRO A 364 20.31 -19.89 -10.51
N GLY A 365 21.24 -19.99 -11.46
CA GLY A 365 22.34 -20.97 -11.38
C GLY A 365 22.01 -22.39 -11.87
N GLU A 366 20.76 -22.70 -12.20
CA GLU A 366 20.43 -23.93 -12.95
C GLU A 366 20.97 -23.81 -14.39
N ARG A 367 22.21 -24.27 -14.62
CA ARG A 367 22.75 -24.35 -15.98
C ARG A 367 21.93 -25.33 -16.81
N ARG A 368 21.68 -24.94 -18.06
CA ARG A 368 21.11 -25.75 -19.14
C ARG A 368 21.67 -27.19 -19.03
N ARG A 369 20.88 -28.15 -18.55
CA ARG A 369 21.09 -29.56 -18.92
C ARG A 369 20.79 -29.63 -20.40
N ALA A 370 21.79 -29.29 -21.21
CA ALA A 370 21.80 -29.66 -22.61
C ALA A 370 21.76 -31.19 -22.62
N GLY A 371 20.56 -31.74 -22.79
CA GLY A 371 20.38 -33.14 -23.15
C GLY A 371 21.23 -33.38 -24.39
N ARG A 372 22.25 -34.21 -24.24
CA ARG A 372 22.97 -34.80 -25.36
C ARG A 372 21.99 -35.68 -26.15
N SER A 373 22.04 -35.48 -27.47
CA SER A 373 21.67 -36.39 -28.57
C SER A 373 20.28 -37.00 -28.58
#